data_AF-A0A2N8U9C3-F1
#
_entry.id   AF-A0A2N8U9C3-F1
#
_cell.length_a   1.000
_cell.length_b   1.000
_cell.length_c   1.000
_cell.angle_alpha   90.00
_cell.angle_beta   90.00
_cell.angle_gamma   90.00
#
_symmetry.space_group_name_H-M   'P 1'
#
loop_
_entity.id
_entity.type
_entity.pdbx_description
1 polymer ?
#
loop_
_entity_poly.entity_id
_entity_poly.type
_entity_poly.pdbx_seq_one_letter_code
_entity_poly.pdbx_strand_id
1 'polypeptide(L)'
;MRKRRSQAVRILLKPRRVAVAIPIEILPSSTTTTDRLRIHLVSSRKHADKYVLPKGGVEHGEHSRQAALRELWEEAGLIGQPHVSRPAPLSSTAPADLTVDDHKPHKNSPAQHAGEPGFVPRAIYEGHEILLAPEDAVKDDWPEAHERHRKAFTLQEAEKALEWRRDIHTIFKRWAAGLPQHT
;
A
#
# COMPACT_ATOMS: atom_id res chain seq x y z
N MET A 1 28.96 46.00 17.16
CA MET A 1 29.08 44.77 16.33
C MET A 1 28.30 43.63 17.01
N ARG A 2 26.99 43.49 16.71
CA ARG A 2 26.15 42.44 17.32
C ARG A 2 26.12 41.21 16.41
N LYS A 3 26.76 40.13 16.82
CA LYS A 3 26.68 38.81 16.16
C LYS A 3 25.22 38.35 16.18
N ARG A 4 24.56 38.37 15.02
CA ARG A 4 23.27 37.68 14.83
C ARG A 4 23.54 36.19 15.00
N ARG A 5 23.10 35.61 16.13
CA ARG A 5 22.95 34.15 16.26
C ARG A 5 21.93 33.74 15.21
N SER A 6 22.38 33.05 14.16
CA SER A 6 21.51 32.33 13.23
C SER A 6 20.84 31.21 14.02
N GLN A 7 19.67 31.49 14.56
CA GLN A 7 18.78 30.46 15.08
C GLN A 7 18.25 29.71 13.87
N ALA A 8 19.00 28.69 13.43
CA ALA A 8 18.53 27.76 12.44
C ALA A 8 17.29 27.08 13.03
N VAL A 9 16.11 27.46 12.54
CA VAL A 9 14.89 26.68 12.74
C VAL A 9 15.20 25.32 12.14
N ARG A 10 15.50 24.32 12.98
CA ARG A 10 15.51 22.91 12.57
C ARG A 10 14.08 22.58 12.18
N ILE A 11 13.75 22.77 10.90
CA ILE A 11 12.49 22.30 10.35
C ILE A 11 12.51 20.78 10.51
N LEU A 12 11.65 20.24 11.36
CA LEU A 12 11.46 18.80 11.50
C LEU A 12 10.81 18.32 10.20
N LEU A 13 11.64 17.83 9.27
CA LEU A 13 11.18 17.24 8.02
C LEU A 13 10.44 15.94 8.34
N LYS A 14 9.16 15.89 7.98
CA LYS A 14 8.34 14.70 8.19
C LYS A 14 7.97 14.09 6.83
N PRO A 15 8.28 12.80 6.61
CA PRO A 15 7.78 12.06 5.47
C PRO A 15 6.24 12.07 5.44
N ARG A 16 5.65 12.05 4.24
CA ARG A 16 4.21 11.84 4.10
C ARG A 16 3.85 10.40 4.50
N ARG A 17 2.78 10.22 5.27
CA ARG A 17 2.23 8.89 5.56
C ARG A 17 1.33 8.45 4.40
N VAL A 18 1.54 7.24 3.89
CA VAL A 18 0.78 6.68 2.78
C VAL A 18 0.30 5.28 3.15
N ALA A 19 -1.01 5.06 3.13
CA ALA A 19 -1.59 3.75 3.32
C ALA A 19 -1.66 3.01 1.99
N VAL A 20 -1.39 1.71 2.00
CA VAL A 20 -1.41 0.82 0.83
C VAL A 20 -2.36 -0.33 1.12
N ALA A 21 -3.41 -0.48 0.32
CA ALA A 21 -4.32 -1.61 0.40
C ALA A 21 -3.74 -2.82 -0.33
N ILE A 22 -3.79 -4.00 0.30
CA ILE A 22 -3.57 -5.31 -0.33
C ILE A 22 -4.94 -5.99 -0.41
N PRO A 23 -5.72 -5.80 -1.49
CA PRO A 23 -7.11 -6.21 -1.55
C PRO A 23 -7.20 -7.66 -2.00
N ILE A 24 -7.87 -8.49 -1.21
CA ILE A 24 -7.88 -9.94 -1.37
C ILE A 24 -9.31 -10.44 -1.49
N GLU A 25 -9.55 -11.12 -2.60
CA GLU A 25 -10.73 -11.94 -2.82
C GLU A 25 -10.33 -13.41 -2.66
N ILE A 26 -11.11 -14.17 -1.89
CA ILE A 26 -10.89 -15.61 -1.68
C ILE A 26 -11.92 -16.36 -2.51
N LEU A 27 -11.48 -17.04 -3.57
CA LEU A 27 -12.36 -17.85 -4.40
C LEU A 27 -12.80 -19.14 -3.68
N PRO A 28 -14.00 -19.67 -3.95
CA PRO A 28 -14.52 -20.85 -3.25
C PRO A 28 -13.88 -22.18 -3.68
N SER A 29 -13.29 -22.27 -4.88
CA SER A 29 -12.81 -23.54 -5.46
C SER A 29 -11.33 -23.46 -5.84
N SER A 30 -10.48 -24.07 -5.02
CA SER A 30 -9.13 -24.54 -5.41
C SER A 30 -8.54 -25.43 -4.32
N THR A 31 -7.51 -26.20 -4.69
CA THR A 31 -6.83 -27.21 -3.87
C THR A 31 -5.90 -26.62 -2.81
N THR A 32 -5.40 -25.38 -2.96
CA THR A 32 -4.51 -24.72 -1.98
C THR A 32 -5.00 -23.32 -1.60
N THR A 33 -4.68 -22.86 -0.38
CA THR A 33 -5.09 -21.55 0.13
C THR A 33 -4.59 -20.39 -0.74
N THR A 34 -3.36 -20.48 -1.26
CA THR A 34 -2.73 -19.42 -2.07
C THR A 34 -3.31 -19.33 -3.48
N ASP A 35 -3.66 -20.46 -4.10
CA ASP A 35 -4.24 -20.49 -5.45
C ASP A 35 -5.67 -19.92 -5.50
N ARG A 36 -6.34 -19.90 -4.35
CA ARG A 36 -7.67 -19.31 -4.16
C ARG A 36 -7.63 -17.79 -4.06
N LEU A 37 -6.46 -17.18 -3.82
CA LEU A 37 -6.36 -15.74 -3.64
C LEU A 37 -6.38 -15.03 -4.99
N ARG A 38 -7.20 -13.98 -5.08
CA ARG A 38 -7.15 -12.99 -6.16
C ARG A 38 -6.81 -11.64 -5.55
N ILE A 39 -5.78 -11.01 -6.09
CA ILE A 39 -5.29 -9.70 -5.67
C ILE A 39 -5.79 -8.68 -6.67
N HIS A 40 -6.49 -7.66 -6.18
CA HIS A 40 -6.99 -6.59 -7.04
C HIS A 40 -5.99 -5.44 -7.09
N LEU A 41 -5.54 -5.09 -8.31
CA LEU A 41 -4.68 -3.95 -8.58
C LEU A 41 -5.43 -2.92 -9.42
N VAL A 42 -4.91 -1.69 -9.44
CA VAL A 42 -5.42 -0.59 -10.28
C VAL A 42 -4.35 -0.10 -11.24
N SER A 43 -4.77 0.38 -12.42
CA SER A 43 -3.86 0.99 -13.39
C SER A 43 -3.19 2.26 -12.83
N SER A 44 -1.96 2.51 -13.23
CA SER A 44 -1.20 3.70 -12.86
C SER A 44 -1.56 4.89 -13.75
N ARG A 45 -2.00 6.00 -13.16
CA ARG A 45 -2.23 7.28 -13.87
C ARG A 45 -0.99 7.83 -14.59
N LYS A 46 0.22 7.53 -14.08
CA LYS A 46 1.48 8.13 -14.55
C LYS A 46 2.29 7.23 -15.46
N HIS A 47 1.97 5.94 -15.51
CA HIS A 47 2.76 4.94 -16.22
C HIS A 47 1.79 4.02 -16.94
N ALA A 48 1.64 4.21 -18.24
CA ALA A 48 0.80 3.36 -19.09
C ALA A 48 1.19 1.89 -18.93
N ASP A 49 0.19 1.01 -19.00
CA ASP A 49 0.33 -0.46 -18.91
C ASP A 49 0.94 -0.98 -17.59
N LYS A 50 1.04 -0.11 -16.56
CA LYS A 50 1.50 -0.50 -15.23
C LYS A 50 0.35 -0.55 -14.25
N TYR A 51 0.37 -1.56 -13.39
CA TYR A 51 -0.57 -1.72 -12.28
C TYR A 51 0.12 -1.46 -10.94
N VAL A 52 -0.65 -1.05 -9.94
CA VAL A 52 -0.18 -0.80 -8.58
C VAL A 52 -1.27 -1.17 -7.58
N LEU A 53 -0.87 -1.41 -6.33
CA LEU A 53 -1.81 -1.49 -5.22
C LEU A 53 -2.50 -0.14 -4.98
N PRO A 54 -3.81 -0.12 -4.66
CA PRO A 54 -4.50 1.10 -4.26
C PRO A 54 -3.82 1.75 -3.05
N LYS A 55 -3.60 3.06 -3.10
CA LYS A 55 -2.85 3.75 -2.05
C LYS A 55 -3.02 5.27 -2.11
N GLY A 56 -2.93 5.89 -0.94
CA GLY A 56 -2.84 7.34 -0.85
C GLY A 56 -2.57 7.86 0.54
N GLY A 57 -2.64 9.18 0.68
CA GLY A 57 -2.20 9.86 1.90
C GLY A 57 -3.10 9.54 3.08
N VAL A 58 -2.52 9.37 4.27
CA VAL A 58 -3.30 9.32 5.51
C VAL A 58 -3.69 10.74 5.90
N GLU A 59 -4.98 11.01 6.00
CA GLU A 59 -5.52 12.33 6.30
C GLU A 59 -5.57 12.65 7.80
N HIS A 60 -5.91 13.89 8.15
CA HIS A 60 -6.00 14.30 9.55
C HIS A 60 -7.15 13.59 10.27
N GLY A 61 -6.86 12.96 11.43
CA GLY A 61 -7.83 12.18 12.18
C GLY A 61 -8.09 10.78 11.61
N GLU A 62 -7.48 10.45 10.46
CA GLU A 62 -7.60 9.15 9.81
C GLU A 62 -6.49 8.20 10.27
N HIS A 63 -6.84 6.95 10.52
CA HIS A 63 -5.89 5.88 10.79
C HIS A 63 -5.42 5.26 9.47
N SER A 64 -4.20 4.75 9.41
CA SER A 64 -3.63 4.22 8.15
C SER A 64 -4.52 3.15 7.48
N ARG A 65 -5.19 2.27 8.24
CA ARG A 65 -6.13 1.30 7.68
C ARG A 65 -7.41 1.94 7.11
N GLN A 66 -7.90 3.01 7.73
CA GLN A 66 -9.06 3.76 7.23
C GLN A 66 -8.70 4.40 5.87
N ALA A 67 -7.51 4.98 5.78
CA ALA A 67 -6.98 5.51 4.51
C ALA A 67 -6.88 4.41 3.44
N ALA A 68 -6.35 3.23 3.79
CA ALA A 68 -6.29 2.11 2.85
C ALA A 68 -7.69 1.69 2.32
N LEU A 69 -8.71 1.65 3.19
CA LEU A 69 -10.09 1.34 2.78
C LEU A 69 -10.70 2.43 1.89
N ARG A 70 -10.48 3.70 2.23
CA ARG A 70 -10.94 4.84 1.43
C ARG A 70 -10.31 4.81 0.04
N GLU A 71 -8.99 4.64 -0.05
CA GLU A 71 -8.27 4.58 -1.34
C GLU A 71 -8.65 3.34 -2.15
N LEU A 72 -8.95 2.21 -1.48
CA LEU A 72 -9.49 1.02 -2.13
C LEU A 72 -10.86 1.30 -2.79
N TRP A 73 -11.72 2.05 -2.11
CA TRP A 73 -12.99 2.49 -2.66
C TRP A 73 -12.80 3.49 -3.82
N GLU A 74 -12.03 4.55 -3.59
CA GLU A 74 -11.84 5.65 -4.54
C GLU A 74 -11.13 5.20 -5.82
N GLU A 75 -10.00 4.47 -5.70
CA GLU A 75 -9.18 4.08 -6.85
C GLU A 75 -9.69 2.81 -7.53
N ALA A 76 -10.31 1.88 -6.78
CA ALA A 76 -10.64 0.55 -7.29
C ALA A 76 -12.13 0.21 -7.26
N GLY A 77 -13.02 1.00 -6.64
CA GLY A 77 -14.43 0.65 -6.53
C GLY A 77 -14.68 -0.63 -5.73
N LEU A 78 -13.81 -0.94 -4.77
CA LEU A 78 -13.87 -2.16 -3.96
C LEU A 78 -14.22 -1.83 -2.51
N ILE A 79 -15.13 -2.61 -1.93
CA ILE A 79 -15.50 -2.52 -0.52
C ILE A 79 -14.77 -3.61 0.25
N GLY A 80 -13.87 -3.17 1.13
CA GLY A 80 -13.13 -4.02 2.04
C GLY A 80 -13.79 -4.14 3.41
N GLN A 81 -13.44 -5.19 4.15
CA GLN A 81 -13.89 -5.34 5.53
C GLN A 81 -13.28 -4.23 6.42
N PRO A 82 -14.10 -3.50 7.21
CA PRO A 82 -13.66 -2.31 7.95
C PRO A 82 -12.73 -2.63 9.12
N HIS A 83 -12.74 -3.88 9.57
CA HIS A 83 -11.86 -4.38 10.63
C HIS A 83 -11.15 -5.65 10.15
N VAL A 84 -10.08 -6.00 10.84
CA VAL A 84 -9.49 -7.34 10.75
C VAL A 84 -10.46 -8.29 11.47
N SER A 85 -11.37 -8.89 10.71
CA SER A 85 -12.34 -9.86 11.21
C SER A 85 -11.65 -11.19 11.48
N ARG A 86 -12.10 -11.95 12.48
CA ARG A 86 -11.64 -13.33 12.70
C ARG A 86 -12.05 -14.23 11.51
N PRO A 87 -11.22 -15.21 11.11
CA PRO A 87 -9.95 -15.65 11.72
C PRO A 87 -8.79 -14.65 11.53
N ALA A 88 -7.63 -14.93 12.15
CA ALA A 88 -6.44 -14.07 12.06
C ALA A 88 -6.08 -13.70 10.59
N PRO A 89 -5.30 -12.62 10.37
CA PRO A 89 -4.81 -12.27 9.04
C PRO A 89 -4.27 -13.48 8.27
N LEU A 90 -4.48 -13.51 6.95
CA LEU A 90 -3.99 -14.59 6.10
C LEU A 90 -2.47 -14.65 6.13
N SER A 91 -1.81 -13.49 6.13
CA SER A 91 -0.37 -13.39 6.30
C SER A 91 0.03 -13.27 7.76
N SER A 92 1.03 -14.06 8.15
CA SER A 92 1.69 -13.98 9.46
C SER A 92 2.65 -12.79 9.61
N THR A 93 2.84 -12.00 8.56
CA THR A 93 3.76 -10.85 8.57
C THR A 93 3.28 -9.77 9.53
N ALA A 94 4.16 -9.34 10.43
CA ALA A 94 3.82 -8.31 11.41
C ALA A 94 3.56 -6.95 10.73
N PRO A 95 2.63 -6.11 11.25
CA PRO A 95 2.35 -4.80 10.66
C PRO A 95 3.60 -3.89 10.54
N ALA A 96 4.55 -4.00 11.47
CA ALA A 96 5.80 -3.25 11.43
C ALA A 96 6.65 -3.62 10.19
N ASP A 97 6.63 -4.89 9.76
CA ASP A 97 7.37 -5.35 8.59
C ASP A 97 6.71 -4.90 7.27
N LEU A 98 5.43 -4.51 7.31
CA LEU A 98 4.71 -3.88 6.19
C LEU A 98 4.87 -2.36 6.14
N THR A 99 5.72 -1.79 7.00
CA THR A 99 6.13 -0.39 6.93
C THR A 99 7.41 -0.26 6.11
N VAL A 100 7.37 0.54 5.04
CA VAL A 100 8.50 0.72 4.11
C VAL A 100 8.71 2.20 3.79
N ASP A 101 9.93 2.66 3.96
CA ASP A 101 10.36 4.00 3.55
C ASP A 101 10.44 4.12 2.03
N ASP A 102 9.93 5.21 1.46
CA ASP A 102 10.13 5.54 0.05
C ASP A 102 11.63 5.71 -0.23
N HIS A 103 12.15 4.97 -1.20
CA HIS A 103 13.54 5.12 -1.64
C HIS A 103 13.87 6.54 -2.12
N LYS A 104 12.86 7.34 -2.49
CA LYS A 104 13.07 8.72 -2.92
C LYS A 104 13.19 9.66 -1.72
N PRO A 105 14.12 10.62 -1.77
CA PRO A 105 14.27 11.61 -0.71
C PRO A 105 13.06 12.55 -0.65
N HIS A 106 12.75 13.02 0.56
CA HIS A 106 11.91 14.19 0.75
C HIS A 106 12.52 15.39 0.01
N LYS A 107 11.69 16.33 -0.49
CA LYS A 107 12.15 17.48 -1.29
C LYS A 107 13.25 18.32 -0.62
N ASN A 108 13.27 18.32 0.71
CA ASN A 108 14.23 19.05 1.54
C ASN A 108 15.18 18.10 2.29
N SER A 109 15.25 16.83 1.92
CA SER A 109 16.12 15.85 2.58
C SER A 109 17.58 16.32 2.51
N PRO A 110 18.31 16.38 3.64
CA PRO A 110 19.74 16.69 3.68
C PRO A 110 20.62 15.74 2.86
N ALA A 111 20.15 14.50 2.66
CA ALA A 111 20.84 13.45 1.92
C ALA A 111 19.98 12.93 0.75
N GLN A 112 20.62 12.38 -0.27
CA GLN A 112 19.94 11.94 -1.50
C GLN A 112 19.66 10.44 -1.49
N HIS A 113 20.48 9.64 -0.81
CA HIS A 113 20.37 8.18 -0.83
C HIS A 113 20.01 7.62 0.55
N ALA A 114 19.20 6.57 0.54
CA ALA A 114 18.88 5.82 1.75
C ALA A 114 20.15 5.29 2.42
N GLY A 115 20.26 5.47 3.73
CA GLY A 115 21.43 5.08 4.53
C GLY A 115 22.45 6.20 4.77
N GLU A 116 22.39 7.29 4.02
CA GLU A 116 23.20 8.47 4.31
C GLU A 116 22.73 9.19 5.59
N PRO A 117 23.65 9.68 6.44
CA PRO A 117 23.29 10.45 7.62
C PRO A 117 22.39 11.65 7.28
N GLY A 118 21.22 11.71 7.90
CA GLY A 118 20.26 12.78 7.67
C GLY A 118 19.33 12.57 6.47
N PHE A 119 19.34 11.41 5.82
CA PHE A 119 18.33 11.06 4.81
C PHE A 119 16.93 11.06 5.43
N VAL A 120 15.98 11.70 4.75
CA VAL A 120 14.57 11.69 5.11
C VAL A 120 13.77 11.18 3.91
N PRO A 121 13.02 10.07 4.04
CA PRO A 121 12.26 9.53 2.92
C PRO A 121 11.10 10.47 2.55
N ARG A 122 10.71 10.44 1.28
CA ARG A 122 9.60 11.26 0.78
C ARG A 122 8.27 10.85 1.39
N ALA A 123 8.09 9.55 1.59
CA ALA A 123 6.92 8.97 2.20
C ALA A 123 7.30 7.75 3.04
N ILE A 124 6.45 7.40 3.99
CA ILE A 124 6.45 6.12 4.69
C ILE A 124 5.16 5.42 4.24
N TYR A 125 5.33 4.25 3.61
CA TYR A 125 4.24 3.40 3.16
C TYR A 125 3.89 2.40 4.26
N GLU A 126 2.60 2.18 4.49
CA GLU A 126 2.07 1.20 5.44
C GLU A 126 1.11 0.26 4.71
N GLY A 127 1.46 -1.01 4.59
CA GLY A 127 0.64 -2.04 3.95
C GLY A 127 -0.46 -2.59 4.86
N HIS A 128 -1.66 -2.76 4.31
CA HIS A 128 -2.83 -3.32 5.00
C HIS A 128 -3.44 -4.46 4.20
N GLU A 129 -3.49 -5.64 4.81
CA GLU A 129 -4.30 -6.75 4.33
C GLU A 129 -5.79 -6.39 4.43
N ILE A 130 -6.51 -6.45 3.30
CA ILE A 130 -7.93 -6.13 3.24
C ILE A 130 -8.65 -7.24 2.49
N LEU A 131 -9.34 -8.09 3.24
CA LEU A 131 -10.34 -8.99 2.67
C LEU A 131 -11.49 -8.15 2.11
N LEU A 132 -11.93 -8.48 0.90
CA LEU A 132 -13.14 -7.91 0.34
C LEU A 132 -14.37 -8.30 1.16
N ALA A 133 -15.40 -7.46 1.11
CA ALA A 133 -16.68 -7.78 1.72
C ALA A 133 -17.25 -9.08 1.10
N PRO A 134 -17.97 -9.91 1.87
CA PRO A 134 -18.52 -11.17 1.35
C PRO A 134 -19.63 -10.95 0.31
N GLU A 135 -20.30 -9.80 0.38
CA GLU A 135 -21.41 -9.41 -0.48
C GLU A 135 -21.15 -8.01 -1.00
N ASP A 136 -21.57 -7.73 -2.24
CA ASP A 136 -21.55 -6.41 -2.86
C ASP A 136 -20.20 -5.66 -2.81
N ALA A 137 -19.10 -6.43 -2.77
CA ALA A 137 -17.74 -5.88 -2.64
C ALA A 137 -17.27 -5.13 -3.88
N VAL A 138 -17.83 -5.43 -5.05
CA VAL A 138 -17.41 -4.86 -6.32
C VAL A 138 -18.47 -3.87 -6.76
N LYS A 139 -18.08 -2.62 -7.01
CA LYS A 139 -18.97 -1.60 -7.57
C LYS A 139 -18.56 -1.26 -9.01
N ASP A 140 -19.59 -0.97 -9.80
CA ASP A 140 -19.46 -0.57 -11.21
C ASP A 140 -19.41 0.95 -11.38
N ASP A 141 -19.91 1.71 -10.40
CA ASP A 141 -19.77 3.15 -10.30
C ASP A 141 -18.88 3.48 -9.09
N TRP A 142 -17.74 4.13 -9.33
CA TRP A 142 -16.78 4.51 -8.29
C TRP A 142 -15.98 5.77 -8.66
N PRO A 143 -15.42 6.50 -7.67
CA PRO A 143 -14.91 7.85 -7.87
C PRO A 143 -13.86 8.01 -8.98
N GLU A 144 -12.84 7.17 -9.04
CA GLU A 144 -11.78 7.25 -10.05
C GLU A 144 -11.99 6.31 -11.26
N ALA A 145 -13.20 5.80 -11.52
CA ALA A 145 -13.46 4.83 -12.61
C ALA A 145 -13.03 5.31 -14.01
N HIS A 146 -13.01 6.62 -14.21
CA HIS A 146 -12.60 7.27 -15.45
C HIS A 146 -11.08 7.45 -15.59
N GLU A 147 -10.33 7.36 -14.49
CA GLU A 147 -8.87 7.47 -14.47
C GLU A 147 -8.17 6.12 -14.26
N ARG A 148 -8.91 5.13 -13.75
CA ARG A 148 -8.38 3.87 -13.25
C ARG A 148 -9.13 2.68 -13.80
N HIS A 149 -8.37 1.63 -14.10
CA HIS A 149 -8.91 0.31 -14.39
C HIS A 149 -8.49 -0.66 -13.29
N ARG A 150 -9.47 -1.25 -12.60
CA ARG A 150 -9.29 -2.37 -11.68
C ARG A 150 -9.09 -3.66 -12.48
N LYS A 151 -8.20 -4.53 -12.01
CA LYS A 151 -8.08 -5.91 -12.50
C LYS A 151 -7.69 -6.86 -11.38
N ALA A 152 -8.25 -8.06 -11.39
CA ALA A 152 -7.87 -9.16 -10.51
C ALA A 152 -6.69 -9.95 -11.09
N PHE A 153 -5.77 -10.36 -10.22
CA PHE A 153 -4.56 -11.10 -10.55
C PHE A 153 -4.41 -12.31 -9.60
N THR A 154 -3.76 -13.38 -10.06
CA THR A 154 -3.20 -14.37 -9.13
C THR A 154 -2.07 -13.75 -8.31
N LEU A 155 -1.63 -14.41 -7.22
CA LEU A 155 -0.49 -13.94 -6.41
C LEU A 155 0.77 -13.71 -7.26
N GLN A 156 1.11 -14.68 -8.13
CA GLN A 156 2.29 -14.61 -8.98
C GLN A 156 2.21 -13.48 -10.00
N GLU A 157 1.05 -13.31 -10.66
CA GLU A 157 0.86 -12.23 -11.62
C GLU A 157 0.87 -10.86 -10.92
N ALA A 158 0.32 -10.75 -9.71
CA ALA A 158 0.34 -9.53 -8.92
C ALA A 158 1.75 -9.13 -8.50
N GLU A 159 2.57 -10.08 -8.01
CA GLU A 159 3.98 -9.82 -7.69
C GLU A 159 4.71 -9.26 -8.91
N LYS A 160 4.58 -9.94 -10.06
CA LYS A 160 5.21 -9.53 -11.30
C LYS A 160 4.73 -8.16 -11.79
N ALA A 161 3.44 -7.90 -11.69
CA ALA A 161 2.86 -6.61 -12.07
C ALA A 161 3.36 -5.44 -11.20
N LEU A 162 3.81 -5.71 -9.97
CA LEU A 162 4.29 -4.71 -9.02
C LEU A 162 5.80 -4.45 -9.11
N GLU A 163 6.58 -5.28 -9.81
CA GLU A 163 8.05 -5.21 -9.88
C GLU A 163 8.61 -3.81 -10.18
N TRP A 164 7.95 -3.05 -11.06
CA TRP A 164 8.37 -1.71 -11.46
C TRP A 164 8.28 -0.68 -10.33
N ARG A 165 7.52 -0.96 -9.26
CA ARG A 165 7.25 -0.06 -8.14
C ARG A 165 7.91 -0.57 -6.86
N ARG A 166 9.24 -0.50 -6.81
CA ARG A 166 10.12 -1.01 -5.74
C ARG A 166 9.53 -1.06 -4.32
N ASP A 167 9.11 0.07 -3.75
CA ASP A 167 8.68 0.12 -2.34
C ASP A 167 7.35 -0.61 -2.12
N ILE A 168 6.41 -0.49 -3.08
CA ILE A 168 5.11 -1.18 -3.06
C ILE A 168 5.31 -2.68 -3.30
N HIS A 169 6.20 -3.04 -4.22
CA HIS A 169 6.61 -4.42 -4.44
C HIS A 169 7.21 -5.03 -3.17
N THR A 170 8.03 -4.28 -2.44
CA THR A 170 8.63 -4.74 -1.17
C THR A 170 7.57 -5.07 -0.14
N ILE A 171 6.55 -4.20 0.02
CA ILE A 171 5.40 -4.49 0.89
C ILE A 171 4.70 -5.77 0.46
N PHE A 172 4.37 -5.89 -0.83
CA PHE A 172 3.65 -7.06 -1.34
C PHE A 172 4.43 -8.36 -1.12
N LYS A 173 5.74 -8.36 -1.39
CA LYS A 173 6.61 -9.53 -1.16
C LYS A 173 6.67 -9.93 0.30
N ARG A 174 6.82 -8.96 1.22
CA ARG A 174 6.85 -9.23 2.66
C ARG A 174 5.51 -9.78 3.14
N TRP A 175 4.40 -9.25 2.65
CA TRP A 175 3.08 -9.80 2.95
C TRP A 175 2.93 -11.23 2.39
N ALA A 176 3.24 -11.44 1.12
CA ALA A 176 3.09 -12.72 0.45
C ALA A 176 3.97 -13.83 1.07
N ALA A 177 5.17 -13.49 1.53
CA ALA A 177 6.07 -14.43 2.21
C ALA A 177 5.51 -14.95 3.54
N GLY A 178 4.61 -14.20 4.19
CA GLY A 178 3.95 -14.60 5.42
C GLY A 178 2.68 -15.44 5.22
N LEU A 179 2.24 -15.64 3.97
CA LEU A 179 1.09 -16.51 3.68
C LEU A 179 1.41 -17.98 4.02
N PRO A 180 0.41 -18.77 4.42
CA PRO A 180 0.61 -20.20 4.68
C PRO A 180 1.12 -20.89 3.43
N GLN A 181 2.32 -21.47 3.53
CA GLN A 181 2.88 -22.32 2.47
C GLN A 181 2.28 -23.72 2.65
N HIS A 182 1.67 -24.27 1.60
CA HIS A 182 1.18 -25.65 1.46
C HIS A 182 0.90 -26.40 2.79
N THR A 183 -0.37 -26.40 3.22
CA THR A 183 -0.92 -27.56 3.94
C THR A 183 -1.46 -28.57 2.94
#